data_AF-A0A397V8B5-F1
#
_entry.id   AF-A0A397V8B5-F1
#
_cell.length_a   1.000
_cell.length_b   1.000
_cell.length_c   1.000
_cell.angle_alpha   90.00
_cell.angle_beta   90.00
_cell.angle_gamma   90.00
#
_symmetry.space_group_name_H-M   'P 1'
#
loop_
_entity.id
_entity.type
_entity.pdbx_description
1 polymer ?
#
loop_
_entity_poly.entity_id
_entity_poly.type
_entity_poly.pdbx_seq_one_letter_code
_entity_poly.pdbx_strand_id
1 'polypeptide(L)'
;MRKLLTPNPIEGRENWGIPPEPETECDPILQEKIVHFHSLSKKGVHFNENLLKNKAFRNPHIYNKLVEFVELDEIGSNFDREIFDPYGFPSEAFADQLGKFMNMNIIFSSIRIFDNRPEYDIILSLFQSGSSKENFGGTCRSAATTTVTNTICRA
;
A
#
# COMPACT_ATOMS: atom_id res chain seq x y z
N MET A 1 13.68 39.48 -16.70
CA MET A 1 12.55 38.61 -16.28
C MET A 1 12.97 37.22 -15.79
N ARG A 2 13.92 36.50 -16.42
CA ARG A 2 14.27 35.11 -16.01
C ARG A 2 14.83 34.95 -14.58
N LYS A 3 15.47 35.98 -14.00
CA LYS A 3 16.01 35.95 -12.63
C LYS A 3 14.96 35.82 -11.52
N LEU A 4 13.68 36.08 -11.80
CA LEU A 4 12.60 35.92 -10.82
C LEU A 4 11.98 34.52 -10.85
N LEU A 5 12.27 33.72 -11.87
CA LEU A 5 11.80 32.34 -12.00
C LEU A 5 12.82 31.33 -11.48
N THR A 6 14.04 31.77 -11.21
CA THR A 6 15.08 30.92 -10.61
C THR A 6 14.84 30.84 -9.11
N PRO A 7 14.82 29.64 -8.52
CA PRO A 7 14.73 29.49 -7.07
C PRO A 7 15.91 30.17 -6.37
N ASN A 8 15.76 30.49 -5.09
CA ASN A 8 16.85 31.09 -4.32
C ASN A 8 18.07 30.15 -4.30
N PRO A 9 19.30 30.70 -4.39
CA PRO A 9 20.51 29.90 -4.32
C PRO A 9 20.69 29.31 -2.91
N ILE A 10 21.26 28.12 -2.83
CA ILE A 10 21.60 27.45 -1.56
C ILE A 10 22.99 27.90 -1.15
N GLU A 11 23.16 28.38 0.08
CA GLU A 11 24.46 28.83 0.59
C GLU A 11 25.49 27.70 0.52
N GLY A 12 26.66 27.97 -0.09
CA GLY A 12 27.75 27.00 -0.22
C GLY A 12 27.54 25.89 -1.26
N ARG A 13 26.43 25.87 -2.02
CA ARG A 13 26.23 24.96 -3.16
C ARG A 13 26.06 25.73 -4.47
N GLU A 14 26.95 25.47 -5.41
CA GLU A 14 26.79 25.91 -6.78
C GLU A 14 25.72 25.08 -7.50
N ASN A 15 24.92 25.72 -8.36
CA ASN A 15 23.90 25.09 -9.19
C ASN A 15 22.99 24.10 -8.42
N TRP A 16 22.61 24.43 -7.17
CA TRP A 16 21.79 23.59 -6.29
C TRP A 16 22.37 22.18 -6.00
N GLY A 17 23.66 21.96 -6.28
CA GLY A 17 24.29 20.64 -6.18
C GLY A 17 23.89 19.67 -7.29
N ILE A 18 23.35 20.18 -8.41
CA ILE A 18 23.10 19.39 -9.60
C ILE A 18 24.46 19.06 -10.25
N PRO A 19 24.77 17.77 -10.50
CA PRO A 19 26.02 17.39 -11.14
C PRO A 19 26.12 17.98 -12.56
N PRO A 20 27.35 18.17 -13.09
CA PRO A 20 27.52 18.60 -14.48
C PRO A 20 26.91 17.56 -15.44
N GLU A 21 26.58 18.02 -16.65
CA GLU A 21 26.04 17.15 -17.68
C GLU A 21 27.00 15.96 -17.93
N PRO A 22 26.48 14.73 -18.03
CA PRO A 22 27.31 13.57 -18.32
C PRO A 22 27.89 13.70 -19.74
N GLU A 23 29.18 13.41 -19.90
CA GLU A 23 29.86 13.39 -21.21
C GLU A 23 29.56 12.12 -22.03
N THR A 24 28.95 11.11 -21.40
CA THR A 24 28.64 9.83 -22.02
C THR A 24 27.50 9.95 -23.04
N GLU A 25 27.66 9.33 -24.21
CA GLU A 25 26.60 9.23 -25.20
C GLU A 25 25.45 8.37 -24.69
N CYS A 26 24.20 8.81 -24.93
CA CYS A 26 23.00 8.06 -24.58
C CYS A 26 22.88 6.76 -25.41
N ASP A 27 22.26 5.73 -24.84
CA ASP A 27 21.90 4.51 -25.57
C ASP A 27 21.02 4.88 -26.79
N PRO A 28 21.43 4.52 -28.02
CA PRO A 28 20.69 4.87 -29.24
C PRO A 28 19.26 4.32 -29.23
N ILE A 29 19.02 3.14 -28.64
CA ILE A 29 17.69 2.54 -28.58
C ILE A 29 16.76 3.37 -27.70
N LEU A 30 17.27 3.86 -26.57
CA LEU A 30 16.51 4.71 -25.67
C LEU A 30 16.23 6.07 -26.31
N GLN A 31 17.23 6.63 -26.99
CA GLN A 31 17.11 7.90 -27.70
C GLN A 31 16.03 7.84 -28.78
N GLU A 32 15.99 6.77 -29.58
CA GLU A 32 14.95 6.55 -30.58
C GLU A 32 13.56 6.46 -29.97
N LYS A 33 13.39 5.74 -28.85
CA LYS A 33 12.11 5.66 -28.12
C LYS A 33 11.66 7.04 -27.65
N ILE A 34 12.55 7.84 -27.07
CA ILE A 34 12.24 9.19 -26.59
C ILE A 34 11.83 10.08 -27.77
N VAL A 35 12.60 10.06 -28.86
CA VAL A 35 12.29 10.82 -30.08
C VAL A 35 10.92 10.42 -30.64
N HIS A 36 10.61 9.13 -30.65
CA HIS A 36 9.31 8.62 -31.07
C HIS A 36 8.16 9.19 -30.23
N PHE A 37 8.21 9.08 -28.89
CA PHE A 37 7.17 9.62 -28.01
C PHE A 37 7.05 11.14 -28.11
N HIS A 38 8.17 11.84 -28.27
CA HIS A 38 8.14 13.29 -28.46
C HIS A 38 7.49 13.68 -29.79
N SER A 39 7.73 12.92 -30.87
CA SER A 39 7.06 13.12 -32.16
C SER A 39 5.54 12.91 -32.09
N LEU A 40 5.08 11.96 -31.27
CA LEU A 40 3.66 11.71 -31.02
C LEU A 40 3.01 12.85 -30.22
N SER A 41 3.71 13.34 -29.19
CA SER A 41 3.25 14.47 -28.39
C SER A 41 3.07 15.74 -29.25
N LYS A 42 4.01 16.04 -30.15
CA LYS A 42 3.89 17.15 -31.11
C LYS A 42 2.70 17.03 -32.06
N LYS A 43 2.25 15.81 -32.36
CA LYS A 43 1.06 15.53 -33.18
C LYS A 43 -0.25 15.61 -32.38
N GLY A 44 -0.19 15.92 -31.09
CA GLY A 44 -1.35 15.96 -30.20
C GLY A 44 -1.80 14.59 -29.71
N VAL A 45 -1.01 13.52 -29.93
CA VAL A 45 -1.33 12.18 -29.42
C VAL A 45 -0.69 12.02 -28.04
N HIS A 46 -1.50 12.07 -26.99
CA HIS A 46 -1.05 11.77 -25.64
C HIS A 46 -1.17 10.27 -25.34
N PHE A 47 -0.02 9.61 -25.15
CA PHE A 47 0.06 8.19 -24.81
C PHE A 47 -0.79 7.83 -23.59
N ASN A 48 -0.79 8.67 -22.56
CA ASN A 48 -1.55 8.47 -21.34
C ASN A 48 -3.07 8.38 -21.59
N GLU A 49 -3.61 9.13 -22.55
CA GLU A 49 -5.03 9.05 -22.89
C GLU A 49 -5.40 7.69 -23.51
N ASN A 50 -4.54 7.20 -24.40
CA ASN A 50 -4.74 5.89 -25.03
C ASN A 50 -4.57 4.76 -24.02
N LEU A 51 -3.64 4.92 -23.07
CA LEU A 51 -3.44 3.98 -21.97
C LEU A 51 -4.69 3.88 -21.09
N LEU A 52 -5.28 5.01 -20.71
CA LEU A 52 -6.49 5.07 -19.86
C LEU A 52 -7.75 4.53 -20.55
N LYS A 53 -7.84 4.64 -21.89
CA LYS A 53 -8.94 4.03 -22.67
C LYS A 53 -8.90 2.50 -22.63
N ASN A 54 -7.74 1.90 -22.42
CA ASN A 54 -7.59 0.45 -22.36
C ASN A 54 -8.34 -0.14 -21.15
N LYS A 55 -9.24 -1.10 -21.39
CA LYS A 55 -10.01 -1.78 -20.34
C LYS A 55 -9.11 -2.55 -19.37
N ALA A 56 -8.03 -3.17 -19.86
CA ALA A 56 -7.11 -3.92 -19.01
C ALA A 56 -6.44 -3.00 -17.98
N PHE A 57 -6.06 -1.78 -18.39
CA PHE A 57 -5.42 -0.80 -17.51
C PHE A 57 -6.34 -0.28 -16.41
N ARG A 58 -7.66 -0.32 -16.61
CA ARG A 58 -8.68 0.08 -15.62
C ARG A 58 -8.99 -1.00 -14.57
N ASN A 59 -8.38 -2.19 -14.67
CA ASN A 59 -8.56 -3.24 -13.67
C ASN A 59 -7.67 -2.94 -12.45
N PRO A 60 -8.20 -2.74 -11.24
CA PRO A 60 -7.39 -2.51 -10.05
C PRO A 60 -6.32 -3.59 -9.81
N HIS A 61 -6.56 -4.83 -10.21
CA HIS A 61 -5.60 -5.93 -10.08
C HIS A 61 -4.44 -5.89 -11.08
N ILE A 62 -4.45 -5.00 -12.08
CA ILE A 62 -3.31 -4.88 -13.01
C ILE A 62 -2.09 -4.26 -12.33
N TYR A 63 -2.30 -3.44 -11.30
CA TYR A 63 -1.22 -2.75 -10.59
C TYR A 63 -0.17 -3.72 -10.06
N ASN A 64 -0.59 -4.79 -9.37
CA ASN A 64 0.31 -5.82 -8.82
C ASN A 64 1.19 -6.46 -9.91
N LYS A 65 0.65 -6.65 -11.12
CA LYS A 65 1.41 -7.19 -12.25
C LYS A 65 2.42 -6.19 -12.81
N LEU A 66 2.10 -4.90 -12.76
CA LEU A 66 3.02 -3.84 -13.20
C LEU A 66 4.18 -3.71 -12.23
N VAL A 67 3.91 -3.78 -10.92
CA VAL A 67 4.94 -3.80 -9.88
C VAL A 67 5.88 -5.00 -10.09
N GLU A 68 5.32 -6.20 -10.29
CA GLU A 68 6.10 -7.41 -10.59
C GLU A 68 6.93 -7.28 -11.88
N PHE A 69 6.34 -6.71 -12.95
CA PHE A 69 7.02 -6.54 -14.24
C PHE A 69 8.19 -5.56 -14.19
N VAL A 70 8.08 -4.49 -13.40
CA VAL A 70 9.12 -3.47 -13.26
C VAL A 70 10.09 -3.79 -12.11
N GLU A 71 9.86 -4.90 -11.40
CA GLU A 71 10.66 -5.32 -10.24
C GLU A 71 10.75 -4.21 -9.17
N LEU A 72 9.63 -3.51 -8.92
CA LEU A 72 9.58 -2.40 -7.98
C LEU A 72 9.30 -2.87 -6.55
N ASP A 73 10.02 -2.29 -5.60
CA ASP A 73 9.70 -2.38 -4.17
C ASP A 73 8.63 -1.34 -3.82
N GLU A 74 7.44 -1.78 -3.42
CA GLU A 74 6.28 -0.92 -3.11
C GLU A 74 6.52 0.00 -1.90
N ILE A 75 7.36 -0.45 -0.96
CA ILE A 75 7.68 0.30 0.27
C ILE A 75 9.11 0.84 0.25
N GLY A 76 9.82 0.66 -0.87
CA GLY A 76 11.18 1.11 -1.05
C GLY A 76 11.30 2.64 -0.97
N SER A 77 12.50 3.09 -0.59
CA SER A 77 12.83 4.51 -0.51
C SER A 77 14.16 4.81 -1.18
N ASN A 78 14.31 6.04 -1.68
CA ASN A 78 15.58 6.55 -2.22
C ASN A 78 16.52 7.07 -1.12
N PHE A 79 16.13 6.96 0.16
CA PHE A 79 16.99 7.30 1.29
C PHE A 79 17.88 6.11 1.68
N ASP A 80 19.04 6.43 2.25
CA ASP A 80 19.91 5.42 2.85
C ASP A 80 19.17 4.71 4.00
N ARG A 81 19.37 3.40 4.12
CA ARG A 81 18.70 2.57 5.14
C ARG A 81 19.06 2.99 6.56
N GLU A 82 20.21 3.64 6.76
CA GLU A 82 20.60 4.24 8.05
C GLU A 82 19.67 5.37 8.48
N ILE A 83 19.12 6.11 7.51
CA ILE A 83 18.21 7.25 7.75
C ILE A 83 16.76 6.75 7.80
N PHE A 84 16.39 5.86 6.87
CA PHE A 84 15.04 5.32 6.80
C PHE A 84 15.06 3.88 6.26
N ASP A 85 14.72 2.93 7.13
CA ASP A 85 14.52 1.54 6.76
C ASP A 85 13.01 1.19 6.78
N PRO A 86 12.36 1.02 5.62
CA PRO A 86 10.96 0.62 5.55
C PRO A 86 10.70 -0.78 6.13
N TYR A 87 11.74 -1.60 6.27
CA TYR A 87 11.67 -2.96 6.84
C TYR A 87 12.15 -3.03 8.30
N GLY A 88 12.53 -1.91 8.90
CA GLY A 88 13.07 -1.86 10.26
C GLY A 88 12.01 -2.02 11.36
N PHE A 89 10.72 -2.15 11.00
CA PHE A 89 9.65 -2.27 11.97
C PHE A 89 9.64 -3.64 12.67
N PRO A 90 9.54 -3.66 14.01
CA PRO A 90 9.45 -4.92 14.75
C PRO A 90 8.09 -5.58 14.53
N SER A 91 8.03 -6.90 14.73
CA SER A 91 6.84 -7.70 14.39
C SER A 91 5.56 -7.23 15.11
N GLU A 92 5.73 -6.67 16.30
CA GLU A 92 4.70 -6.15 17.19
C GLU A 92 4.02 -4.89 16.65
N ALA A 93 4.70 -4.14 15.77
CA ALA A 93 4.17 -2.92 15.16
C ALA A 93 3.25 -3.19 13.97
N PHE A 94 3.16 -4.43 13.47
CA PHE A 94 2.25 -4.77 12.38
C PHE A 94 0.80 -4.82 12.84
N ALA A 95 -0.11 -4.45 11.93
CA ALA A 95 -1.54 -4.37 12.18
C ALA A 95 -2.14 -5.66 12.79
N ASP A 96 -1.68 -6.82 12.34
CA ASP A 96 -2.13 -8.12 12.85
C ASP A 96 -1.79 -8.32 14.33
N GLN A 97 -0.60 -7.91 14.76
CA GLN A 97 -0.18 -8.02 16.17
C GLN A 97 -0.87 -6.97 17.02
N LEU A 98 -0.95 -5.73 16.54
CA LEU A 98 -1.70 -4.66 17.20
C LEU A 98 -3.16 -5.04 17.42
N GLY A 99 -3.81 -5.63 16.41
CA GLY A 99 -5.19 -6.13 16.51
C GLY A 99 -5.35 -7.20 17.59
N LYS A 100 -4.39 -8.13 17.71
CA LYS A 100 -4.37 -9.12 18.80
C LYS A 100 -4.21 -8.43 20.15
N PHE A 101 -3.26 -7.52 20.32
CA PHE A 101 -3.09 -6.81 21.60
C PHE A 101 -4.33 -6.01 21.99
N MET A 102 -4.97 -5.34 21.05
CA MET A 102 -6.18 -4.55 21.31
C MET A 102 -7.36 -5.45 21.68
N ASN A 103 -7.59 -6.54 20.93
CA ASN A 103 -8.64 -7.50 21.24
C ASN A 103 -8.38 -8.21 22.58
N MET A 104 -7.14 -8.59 22.86
CA MET A 104 -6.75 -9.17 24.15
C MET A 104 -6.91 -8.17 25.29
N ASN A 105 -6.55 -6.90 25.13
CA ASN A 105 -6.75 -5.88 26.16
C ASN A 105 -8.23 -5.63 26.45
N ILE A 106 -9.10 -5.64 25.43
CA ILE A 106 -10.55 -5.56 25.60
C ILE A 106 -11.08 -6.80 26.32
N ILE A 107 -10.59 -7.99 25.98
CA ILE A 107 -10.95 -9.25 26.65
C ILE A 107 -10.48 -9.23 28.11
N PHE A 108 -9.24 -8.86 28.39
CA PHE A 108 -8.68 -8.78 29.74
C PHE A 108 -9.34 -7.68 30.59
N SER A 109 -9.69 -6.52 30.01
CA SER A 109 -10.45 -5.50 30.73
C SER A 109 -11.86 -5.98 31.06
N SER A 110 -12.49 -6.71 30.13
CA SER A 110 -13.79 -7.32 30.36
C SER A 110 -13.70 -8.38 31.48
N ILE A 111 -12.71 -9.28 31.43
CA ILE A 111 -12.45 -10.29 32.48
C ILE A 111 -12.19 -9.61 33.84
N ARG A 112 -11.35 -8.58 33.92
CA ARG A 112 -11.12 -7.83 35.18
C ARG A 112 -12.36 -7.14 35.72
N ILE A 113 -13.28 -6.70 34.86
CA ILE A 113 -14.60 -6.17 35.28
C ILE A 113 -15.46 -7.32 35.84
N PHE A 114 -15.37 -8.53 35.28
CA PHE A 114 -16.05 -9.72 35.79
C PHE A 114 -15.44 -10.32 37.06
N ASP A 115 -14.12 -10.18 37.30
CA ASP A 115 -13.42 -10.68 38.50
C ASP A 115 -13.79 -9.93 39.80
N ASN A 116 -14.54 -8.81 39.73
CA ASN A 116 -15.11 -8.15 40.92
C ASN A 116 -16.45 -8.76 41.37
N ARG A 117 -16.88 -9.89 40.79
CA ARG A 117 -18.03 -10.67 41.26
C ARG A 117 -17.53 -11.99 41.87
N PRO A 118 -17.59 -12.16 43.21
CA PRO A 118 -17.24 -13.43 43.83
C PRO A 118 -18.42 -14.37 43.58
N GLU A 119 -18.30 -15.19 42.54
CA GLU A 119 -18.90 -16.52 42.36
C GLU A 119 -18.96 -16.83 40.86
N TYR A 120 -18.02 -17.63 40.38
CA TYR A 120 -18.23 -18.93 39.71
C TYR A 120 -16.99 -19.34 38.88
N ASP A 121 -16.23 -20.29 39.45
CA ASP A 121 -14.95 -20.86 39.02
C ASP A 121 -15.02 -21.83 37.82
N ILE A 122 -15.99 -21.69 36.91
CA ILE A 122 -16.29 -22.78 35.94
C ILE A 122 -15.77 -22.54 34.51
N ILE A 123 -15.41 -21.31 34.11
CA ILE A 123 -15.17 -21.01 32.67
C ILE A 123 -13.68 -21.06 32.26
N LEU A 124 -12.73 -21.09 33.20
CA LEU A 124 -11.30 -21.11 32.85
C LEU A 124 -10.79 -22.50 32.37
N SER A 125 -11.49 -23.58 32.71
CA SER A 125 -11.11 -24.95 32.35
C SER A 125 -11.48 -25.34 30.91
N LEU A 126 -12.39 -24.60 30.26
CA LEU A 126 -12.81 -24.87 28.88
C LEU A 126 -11.88 -24.27 27.81
N PHE A 127 -11.01 -23.34 28.18
CA PHE A 127 -10.05 -22.77 27.21
C PHE A 127 -8.77 -23.62 27.07
N GLN A 128 -8.50 -24.54 28.01
CA GLN A 128 -7.33 -25.42 27.97
C GLN A 128 -7.55 -26.70 27.13
N SER A 129 -8.77 -27.03 26.72
CA SER A 129 -9.07 -28.24 25.93
C SER A 129 -9.25 -28.01 24.43
N GLY A 130 -9.22 -26.76 23.95
CA GLY A 130 -9.42 -26.40 22.55
C GLY A 130 -8.13 -26.26 21.72
N SER A 131 -7.12 -27.11 21.93
CA SER A 131 -5.91 -27.14 21.09
C SER A 131 -5.90 -28.38 20.21
N SER A 132 -6.78 -28.41 19.20
CA SER A 132 -6.73 -29.38 18.11
C SER A 132 -6.51 -28.64 16.80
N LYS A 133 -5.33 -28.84 16.21
CA LYS A 133 -5.00 -28.39 14.86
C LYS A 133 -5.89 -29.14 13.86
N GLU A 134 -6.78 -28.44 13.16
CA GLU A 134 -7.38 -28.97 11.94
C GLU A 134 -6.96 -28.11 10.75
N ASN A 135 -6.03 -28.67 9.98
CA ASN A 135 -5.79 -28.29 8.60
C ASN A 135 -7.04 -28.64 7.80
N PHE A 136 -7.74 -27.65 7.24
CA PHE A 136 -8.65 -27.89 6.14
C PHE A 136 -8.43 -26.84 5.05
N GLY A 137 -7.71 -27.26 4.02
CA GLY A 137 -7.71 -26.56 2.74
C GLY A 137 -9.04 -26.77 2.03
N GLY A 138 -9.33 -25.87 1.10
CA GLY A 138 -10.17 -26.19 -0.05
C GLY A 138 -11.48 -25.40 -0.17
N THR A 139 -11.42 -24.46 -1.11
CA THR A 139 -12.38 -24.25 -2.21
C THR A 139 -13.72 -23.54 -1.95
N CYS A 140 -13.99 -22.66 -2.91
CA CYS A 140 -15.13 -21.78 -3.11
C CYS A 140 -16.47 -22.48 -3.39
N ARG A 141 -17.59 -21.84 -3.01
CA ARG A 141 -18.71 -21.44 -3.91
C ARG A 141 -19.88 -20.71 -3.22
N SER A 142 -20.34 -19.67 -3.93
CA SER A 142 -21.70 -19.15 -4.12
C SER A 142 -22.56 -18.58 -2.97
N ALA A 143 -22.72 -17.25 -3.04
CA ALA A 143 -23.96 -16.46 -3.18
C ALA A 143 -25.21 -16.80 -2.34
N ALA A 144 -25.65 -15.81 -1.54
CA ALA A 144 -27.07 -15.50 -1.38
C ALA A 144 -27.26 -13.98 -1.20
N THR A 145 -27.87 -13.36 -2.21
CA THR A 145 -28.45 -12.02 -2.19
C THR A 145 -29.56 -11.96 -1.14
N THR A 146 -29.64 -10.90 -0.33
CA THR A 146 -30.89 -10.57 0.37
C THR A 146 -31.13 -9.06 0.34
N THR A 147 -32.20 -8.73 -0.38
CA THR A 147 -32.83 -7.43 -0.57
C THR A 147 -33.33 -6.84 0.74
N VAL A 148 -33.00 -5.57 1.02
CA VAL A 148 -33.61 -4.78 2.09
C VAL A 148 -34.72 -3.92 1.49
N THR A 149 -35.98 -4.23 1.77
CA THR A 149 -37.12 -3.38 1.43
C THR A 149 -37.32 -2.34 2.55
N ASN A 150 -37.15 -1.06 2.22
CA ASN A 150 -37.55 0.06 3.07
C ASN A 150 -39.05 0.30 2.91
N THR A 151 -39.83 0.05 3.97
CA THR A 151 -41.24 0.45 4.06
C THR A 151 -41.36 1.69 4.94
N ILE A 152 -41.95 2.70 4.34
CA ILE A 152 -42.29 4.02 4.87
C ILE A 152 -43.33 3.89 5.98
N CYS A 153 -43.10 4.53 7.14
CA CYS A 153 -44.15 4.89 8.08
C CYS A 153 -44.22 6.42 8.19
N ARG A 154 -45.37 6.95 7.79
CA ARG A 154 -45.78 8.35 7.84
C ARG A 154 -46.85 8.47 8.93
N ALA A 155 -46.77 9.52 9.74
CA ALA A 155 -47.92 10.23 10.31
C ALA A 155 -47.50 11.70 10.42
#